data_AF-A0A2K3K4U5-F1
#
_entry.id   AF-A0A2K3K4U5-F1
#
_cell.length_a   1.000
_cell.length_b   1.000
_cell.length_c   1.000
_cell.angle_alpha   90.00
_cell.angle_beta   90.00
_cell.angle_gamma   90.00
#
_symmetry.space_group_name_H-M   'P 1'
#
loop_
_entity.id
_entity.type
_entity.pdbx_description
1 polymer ?
#
loop_
_entity_poly.entity_id
_entity_poly.type
_entity_poly.pdbx_seq_one_letter_code
_entity_poly.pdbx_strand_id
1 'polypeptide(L)' 'MDLSQFPTILFFIVILTTLAAVSGSRDLPGDYIRLPSQASKFFHEPENDDNVQGTRWAILLAGSNGYWNYRHQ' A
#
# COMPACT_ATOMS: atom_id res chain seq x y z
N MET A 1 -44.16 -3.10 -15.61
CA MET A 1 -43.32 -2.98 -14.39
C MET A 1 -44.15 -2.24 -13.36
N ASP A 2 -44.43 -2.88 -12.23
CA ASP A 2 -45.15 -2.20 -11.15
C ASP A 2 -44.23 -1.15 -10.50
N LEU A 3 -44.77 0.06 -10.28
CA LEU A 3 -44.00 1.15 -9.65
C LEU A 3 -43.50 0.81 -8.24
N SER A 4 -44.08 -0.21 -7.59
CA SER A 4 -43.67 -0.72 -6.28
C SER A 4 -42.32 -1.44 -6.28
N GLN A 5 -41.79 -1.83 -7.45
CA GLN A 5 -40.51 -2.54 -7.57
C GLN A 5 -39.31 -1.61 -7.80
N PHE A 6 -39.52 -0.31 -8.01
CA PHE A 6 -38.42 0.66 -8.13
C PHE A 6 -37.49 0.72 -6.91
N PRO A 7 -37.96 0.81 -5.66
CA PRO A 7 -37.07 0.95 -4.51
C PRO A 7 -36.23 -0.32 -4.27
N THR A 8 -36.79 -1.49 -4.54
CA THR A 8 -36.05 -2.76 -4.40
C THR A 8 -34.97 -2.88 -5.46
N ILE A 9 -35.27 -2.55 -6.72
CA ILE A 9 -34.27 -2.53 -7.80
C ILE A 9 -33.15 -1.52 -7.50
N LEU A 10 -33.50 -0.32 -7.03
CA LEU A 10 -32.51 0.71 -6.66
C LEU A 10 -31.60 0.23 -5.53
N PHE A 11 -32.16 -0.42 -4.51
CA PHE A 11 -31.38 -0.98 -3.39
C PHE A 11 -30.35 -2.01 -3.86
N PHE A 12 -30.75 -2.94 -4.75
CA PHE A 12 -29.82 -3.93 -5.30
C PHE A 12 -28.74 -3.28 -6.17
N ILE A 13 -29.06 -2.24 -6.94
CA ILE A 13 -28.07 -1.49 -7.73
C ILE A 13 -27.05 -0.80 -6.82
N VAL A 14 -27.48 -0.18 -5.73
CA VAL A 14 -26.58 0.46 -4.76
C VAL A 14 -25.66 -0.57 -4.09
N ILE A 15 -26.18 -1.73 -3.71
CA ILE A 15 -25.37 -2.81 -3.15
C ILE A 15 -24.36 -3.34 -4.18
N LEU A 16 -24.79 -3.58 -5.42
CA LEU A 16 -23.90 -4.14 -6.44
C LEU A 16 -22.76 -3.18 -6.80
N THR A 17 -23.06 -1.88 -6.91
CA THR A 17 -22.06 -0.85 -7.22
C THR A 17 -21.05 -0.64 -6.09
N THR A 18 -21.50 -0.67 -4.83
CA THR A 18 -20.60 -0.56 -3.66
C THR A 18 -19.68 -1.78 -3.53
N LEU A 19 -20.19 -3.00 -3.75
CA LEU A 19 -19.38 -4.22 -3.76
C LEU A 19 -18.34 -4.21 -4.89
N ALA A 20 -18.73 -3.77 -6.10
CA ALA A 20 -17.81 -3.67 -7.23
C ALA A 20 -16.72 -2.61 -6.98
N ALA A 21 -17.05 -1.46 -6.39
CA ALA A 21 -16.09 -0.41 -6.05
C ALA A 21 -15.02 -0.88 -5.04
N VAL A 22 -15.39 -1.72 -4.07
CA VAL A 22 -14.45 -2.28 -3.10
C VAL A 22 -13.51 -3.32 -3.75
N SER A 23 -13.98 -4.05 -4.76
CA SER A 23 -13.15 -5.06 -5.46
C SER A 23 -12.05 -4.46 -6.36
N GLY A 24 -12.18 -3.19 -6.77
CA GLY A 24 -11.29 -2.53 -7.73
C GLY A 24 -10.02 -1.91 -7.14
N SER A 25 -9.76 -2.06 -5.83
CA SER A 25 -8.68 -1.33 -5.14
C SER A 25 -7.40 -2.16 -4.99
N ARG A 26 -6.79 -2.65 -6.08
CA ARG A 26 -5.41 -3.20 -6.02
C ARG A 26 -4.50 -2.86 -7.20
N ASP A 27 -4.98 -2.17 -8.23
CA ASP A 27 -4.08 -1.59 -9.23
C ASP A 27 -3.61 -0.22 -8.75
N LEU A 28 -2.63 -0.24 -7.84
CA LEU A 28 -1.85 0.94 -7.51
C LEU A 28 -0.91 1.21 -8.69
N PRO A 29 -1.06 2.33 -9.43
CA PRO A 29 -0.11 2.70 -10.46
C PRO A 29 1.19 3.13 -9.77
N GLY A 30 2.08 2.17 -9.58
CA GLY A 30 3.37 2.38 -8.95
C GLY A 30 3.81 1.13 -8.20
N ASP A 31 4.85 0.51 -8.72
CA ASP A 31 5.57 -0.61 -8.12
C ASP A 31 6.30 -0.12 -6.84
N TYR A 32 5.56 0.05 -5.75
CA TYR A 32 6.12 0.50 -4.46
C TYR A 32 6.56 -0.67 -3.58
N ILE A 33 6.15 -1.91 -3.91
CA ILE A 33 6.65 -3.12 -3.23
C ILE A 33 7.85 -3.64 -4.02
N ARG A 34 8.98 -2.94 -3.88
CA ARG A 34 10.24 -3.42 -4.43
C ARG A 34 10.63 -4.73 -3.77
N LEU A 35 11.08 -5.69 -4.57
CA LEU A 35 11.68 -6.91 -4.02
C LEU A 35 12.88 -6.53 -3.12
N PRO A 36 13.18 -7.31 -2.08
CA PRO A 36 14.35 -7.08 -1.23
C PRO A 36 15.66 -6.89 -2.02
N SER A 37 15.83 -7.59 -3.16
CA SER A 37 16.96 -7.45 -4.08
C SER A 37 17.00 -6.13 -4.86
N GLN A 38 15.87 -5.44 -5.01
CA GLN A 38 15.78 -4.11 -5.61
C GLN A 38 15.98 -3.01 -4.57
N ALA A 39 15.50 -3.23 -3.34
CA ALA A 39 15.74 -2.33 -2.21
C ALA A 39 17.22 -2.33 -1.79
N SER A 40 17.90 -3.48 -1.82
CA SER A 40 19.31 -3.60 -1.44
C SER A 40 20.25 -2.73 -2.27
N LYS A 41 19.87 -2.36 -3.51
CA LYS A 41 20.63 -1.41 -4.34
C LYS A 41 20.59 0.03 -3.81
N PHE A 42 19.55 0.40 -3.07
CA PHE A 42 19.43 1.72 -2.42
C PHE A 42 20.18 1.77 -1.08
N PHE A 43 20.32 0.62 -0.42
CA PHE A 43 21.00 0.49 0.86
C PHE A 43 22.45 0.00 0.73
N HIS A 44 22.92 -0.25 -0.50
CA HIS A 44 24.32 -0.61 -0.71
C HIS A 44 25.19 0.61 -0.46
N GLU A 45 26.09 0.48 0.51
CA GLU A 45 27.19 1.42 0.70
C GLU A 45 28.02 1.45 -0.59
N PRO A 46 28.41 2.62 -1.12
CA PRO A 46 29.38 2.67 -2.19
C PRO A 46 30.63 1.91 -1.73
N GLU A 47 31.19 1.09 -2.62
CA GLU A 47 32.38 0.26 -2.37
C GLU A 47 33.38 1.05 -1.54
N ASN A 48 33.63 0.52 -0.34
CA ASN A 48 34.32 1.13 0.78
C ASN A 48 35.67 1.69 0.33
N ASP A 49 35.77 3.00 0.12
CA ASP A 49 37.01 3.70 0.43
C ASP A 49 37.04 3.70 1.96
N ASP A 50 37.81 2.75 2.49
CA ASP A 50 38.10 2.44 3.89
C ASP A 50 38.63 3.65 4.70
N ASN A 51 38.65 4.82 4.07
CA ASN A 51 39.06 6.11 4.59
C ASN A 51 37.89 7.09 4.87
N VAL A 52 36.62 6.73 4.65
CA VAL A 52 35.48 7.61 4.98
C VAL A 52 35.21 7.60 6.49
N GLN A 53 35.99 8.38 7.23
CA GLN A 53 35.76 8.67 8.64
C GLN A 53 34.74 9.81 8.78
N GLY A 54 33.51 9.46 9.16
CA GLY A 54 32.42 10.41 9.41
C GLY A 54 31.30 9.82 10.27
N THR A 55 30.45 10.67 10.84
CA THR A 55 29.30 10.22 11.66
C THR A 55 28.21 9.64 10.77
N ARG A 56 27.87 8.35 10.98
CA ARG A 56 26.79 7.67 10.27
C ARG A 56 25.44 7.95 10.94
N TRP A 57 24.48 8.43 10.15
CA TRP A 57 23.11 8.69 10.58
C TRP A 57 22.13 7.82 9.80
N ALA A 58 21.03 7.45 10.44
CA ALA A 58 19.91 6.75 9.82
C ALA A 58 18.58 7.36 10.26
N ILE A 59 17.57 7.29 9.40
CA ILE A 59 16.20 7.69 9.69
C ILE A 59 15.33 6.45 9.48
N LEU A 60 14.56 6.07 10.50
CA LEU A 60 13.60 4.97 10.47
C LEU A 60 12.21 5.52 10.72
N LEU A 61 11.21 5.08 9.93
CA LEU A 61 9.83 5.55 10.04
C LEU A 61 8.84 4.40 9.87
N ALA A 62 7.99 4.21 10.88
CA ALA A 62 6.80 3.37 10.81
C ALA A 62 5.58 4.24 10.47
N GLY A 63 5.02 4.06 9.27
CA GLY A 63 3.94 4.90 8.74
C GLY A 63 2.52 4.53 9.22
N SER A 64 2.36 3.56 10.12
CA SER A 64 1.04 3.18 10.64
C SER A 64 1.08 2.53 12.03
N ASN A 65 -0.11 2.30 12.61
CA ASN A 65 -0.28 1.76 13.98
C ASN A 65 -1.36 0.64 14.01
N GLY A 66 -1.48 -0.05 15.15
CA GLY A 66 -2.48 -1.09 15.44
C GLY A 66 -2.00 -2.52 15.21
N TYR A 67 -2.66 -3.49 15.87
CA TYR A 67 -2.27 -4.92 15.85
C TYR A 67 -2.13 -5.50 14.43
N TRP A 68 -3.04 -5.14 13.52
CA TRP A 68 -3.02 -5.60 12.13
C TRP A 68 -1.82 -5.08 11.29
N ASN A 69 -1.09 -4.10 11.82
CA ASN A 69 0.05 -3.45 11.19
C ASN A 69 1.36 -3.67 11.97
N TYR A 70 1.43 -4.71 12.82
CA TYR A 70 2.61 -4.97 13.66
C TYR A 70 3.93 -5.08 12.86
N ARG A 71 3.86 -5.44 11.56
CA ARG A 71 5.02 -5.57 10.65
C ARG A 71 5.65 -4.23 10.22
N HIS A 72 5.05 -3.09 10.56
CA HIS A 72 5.56 -1.77 10.17
C HIS A 72 6.41 -1.09 11.26
N GLN A 73 6.24 -1.48 12.53
CA GLN A 73 7.10 -1.05 13.65
C GLN A 73 8.38 -1.87 13.65
#